data_AF-A0A3M4M6A8-F1
#
_entry.id   AF-A0A3M4M6A8-F1
#
_cell.length_a   1.000
_cell.length_b   1.000
_cell.length_c   1.000
_cell.angle_alpha   90.00
_cell.angle_beta   90.00
_cell.angle_gamma   90.00
#
_symmetry.space_group_name_H-M   'P 1'
#
loop_
_entity.id
_entity.type
_entity.pdbx_description
1 polymer ?
#
loop_
_entity_poly.entity_id
_entity_poly.type
_entity_poly.pdbx_seq_one_letter_code
_entity_poly.pdbx_strand_id
1 'polypeptide(L)'
;MNTPSEIDISGLRCYDRIVDDVTYSVPRGITRETRGRVWIVRVLKNKHVLVSARFTDLRFGGTRRALDAAIIHLLHSGHAWRRDDVLQLTEHATAHWRKRSGAGLCAVAYVPKQGPGRGETFFLSTYKRVASGRGMGKLRSKLVEVLENAYEMEEGIATIPYSAQKKIRHEVDQLFESEQFQAFLEAGRRKADHIAVTEYIEKLERDQGP
;
A
#
# COMPACT_ATOMS: atom_id res chain seq x y z
N MET A 1 18.82 -21.21 -18.65
CA MET A 1 17.37 -21.36 -18.93
C MET A 1 16.63 -21.13 -17.62
N ASN A 2 16.02 -19.96 -17.44
CA ASN A 2 15.28 -19.64 -16.23
C ASN A 2 13.83 -20.08 -16.42
N THR A 3 13.38 -21.02 -15.60
CA THR A 3 11.96 -21.39 -15.49
C THR A 3 11.19 -20.13 -15.09
N PRO A 4 10.19 -19.68 -15.88
CA PRO A 4 9.32 -18.60 -15.46
C PRO A 4 8.59 -19.06 -14.20
N SER A 5 8.70 -18.31 -13.11
CA SER A 5 7.92 -18.60 -11.92
C SER A 5 6.45 -18.28 -12.20
N GLU A 6 5.59 -19.31 -12.18
CA GLU A 6 4.13 -19.26 -12.42
C GLU A 6 3.35 -18.36 -11.45
N ILE A 7 3.96 -17.95 -10.33
CA ILE A 7 3.31 -17.05 -9.38
C ILE A 7 3.67 -15.62 -9.75
N ASP A 8 2.68 -14.95 -10.33
CA ASP A 8 2.76 -13.53 -10.58
C ASP A 8 2.81 -12.75 -9.26
N ILE A 9 4.00 -12.24 -8.94
CA ILE A 9 4.23 -11.30 -7.84
C ILE A 9 4.19 -9.84 -8.33
N SER A 10 3.94 -9.61 -9.62
CA SER A 10 3.65 -8.28 -10.12
C SER A 10 2.41 -7.76 -9.39
N GLY A 11 2.50 -6.53 -8.91
CA GLY A 11 1.46 -5.97 -8.05
C GLY A 11 1.62 -6.26 -6.55
N LEU A 12 2.59 -7.05 -6.06
CA LEU A 12 2.95 -7.08 -4.63
C LEU A 12 4.12 -6.16 -4.29
N ARG A 13 4.07 -5.55 -3.10
CA ARG A 13 5.20 -4.76 -2.59
C ARG A 13 6.24 -5.71 -2.01
N CYS A 14 7.40 -5.82 -2.66
CA CYS A 14 8.46 -6.73 -2.28
C CYS A 14 9.68 -6.01 -1.67
N TYR A 15 10.58 -6.79 -1.08
CA TYR A 15 11.95 -6.42 -0.73
C TYR A 15 12.88 -7.59 -1.07
N ASP A 16 14.16 -7.30 -1.28
CA ASP A 16 15.13 -8.33 -1.61
C ASP A 16 15.65 -9.03 -0.35
N ARG A 17 15.77 -10.36 -0.44
CA ARG A 17 16.28 -11.19 0.65
C ARG A 17 17.23 -12.25 0.10
N ILE A 18 18.45 -12.27 0.61
CA ILE A 18 19.44 -13.30 0.26
C ILE A 18 19.25 -14.51 1.18
N VAL A 19 19.17 -15.71 0.59
CA VAL A 19 19.16 -17.00 1.28
C VAL A 19 20.04 -17.96 0.49
N ASP A 20 21.04 -18.55 1.14
CA ASP A 20 22.01 -19.47 0.51
C ASP A 20 22.60 -18.90 -0.79
N ASP A 21 23.10 -17.66 -0.72
CA ASP A 21 23.69 -16.88 -1.83
C ASP A 21 22.77 -16.59 -3.03
N VAL A 22 21.46 -16.87 -2.89
CA VAL A 22 20.44 -16.54 -3.89
C VAL A 22 19.58 -15.37 -3.40
N THR A 23 19.42 -14.34 -4.22
CA THR A 23 18.51 -13.22 -3.94
C THR A 23 17.09 -13.54 -4.36
N TYR A 24 16.15 -13.44 -3.41
CA TYR A 24 14.72 -13.62 -3.62
C TYR A 24 13.99 -12.28 -3.48
N SER A 25 13.04 -12.00 -4.37
CA SER A 25 12.08 -10.91 -4.21
C SER A 25 10.92 -11.38 -3.33
N VAL A 26 10.84 -10.85 -2.10
CA VAL A 26 9.93 -11.35 -1.06
C VAL A 26 8.85 -10.32 -0.76
N PRO A 27 7.55 -10.66 -0.87
CA PRO A 27 6.48 -9.77 -0.46
C PRO A 27 6.55 -9.33 1.00
N ARG A 28 6.19 -8.07 1.25
CA ARG A 28 6.01 -7.54 2.61
C ARG A 28 4.96 -8.37 3.35
N GLY A 29 5.27 -8.75 4.59
CA GLY A 29 4.46 -9.68 5.39
C GLY A 29 4.99 -11.12 5.37
N ILE A 30 6.01 -11.41 4.56
CA ILE A 30 6.75 -12.67 4.59
C ILE A 30 8.16 -12.41 5.14
N THR A 31 8.64 -13.27 6.03
CA THR A 31 9.99 -13.20 6.61
C THR A 31 10.65 -14.57 6.57
N ARG A 32 11.99 -14.58 6.57
CA ARG A 32 12.79 -15.81 6.63
C ARG A 32 13.29 -16.05 8.05
N GLU A 33 13.00 -17.22 8.60
CA GLU A 33 13.68 -17.74 9.77
C GLU A 33 14.76 -18.72 9.31
N THR A 34 16.03 -18.32 9.43
CA THR A 34 17.18 -19.04 8.88
C THR A 34 17.39 -20.40 9.56
N ARG A 35 17.35 -20.45 10.90
CA ARG A 35 17.61 -21.67 11.68
C ARG A 35 16.60 -22.78 11.40
N GLY A 36 15.32 -22.41 11.38
CA GLY A 36 14.22 -23.34 11.12
C GLY A 36 14.01 -23.67 9.64
N ARG A 37 14.80 -23.07 8.73
CA ARG A 37 14.64 -23.17 7.28
C ARG A 37 13.17 -23.02 6.85
N VAL A 38 12.57 -21.91 7.27
CA VAL A 38 11.13 -21.66 7.14
C VAL A 38 10.82 -20.23 6.73
N TRP A 39 9.87 -20.09 5.81
CA TRP A 39 9.23 -18.82 5.50
C TRP A 39 8.02 -18.63 6.41
N ILE A 40 7.92 -17.46 7.01
CA ILE A 40 6.83 -17.11 7.93
C ILE A 40 6.03 -15.99 7.30
N VAL A 41 4.76 -16.28 7.01
CA VAL A 41 3.78 -15.25 6.67
C VAL A 41 3.21 -14.74 7.98
N ARG A 42 3.41 -13.46 8.28
CA ARG A 42 2.85 -12.81 9.45
C ARG A 42 2.36 -11.41 9.10
N VAL A 43 1.05 -11.20 9.17
CA VAL A 43 0.42 -9.89 8.96
C VAL A 43 -0.19 -9.40 10.27
N LEU A 44 0.26 -8.24 10.71
CA LEU A 44 -0.22 -7.55 11.91
C LEU A 44 -1.05 -6.33 11.51
N LYS A 45 -2.23 -6.16 12.12
CA LYS A 45 -3.04 -4.95 12.00
C LYS A 45 -3.57 -4.56 13.37
N ASN A 46 -3.39 -3.31 13.76
CA ASN A 46 -3.80 -2.81 15.09
C ASN A 46 -3.30 -3.68 16.27
N LYS A 47 -2.07 -4.19 16.18
CA LYS A 47 -1.46 -5.13 17.16
C LYS A 47 -2.08 -6.53 17.22
N HIS A 48 -3.09 -6.83 16.40
CA HIS A 48 -3.64 -8.17 16.25
C HIS A 48 -2.98 -8.89 15.07
N VAL A 49 -2.74 -10.20 15.26
CA VAL A 49 -2.26 -11.09 14.20
C VAL A 49 -3.46 -11.47 13.35
N LEU A 50 -3.48 -11.06 12.08
CA LEU A 50 -4.53 -11.41 11.13
C LEU A 50 -4.20 -12.66 10.33
N VAL A 51 -2.92 -12.81 9.98
CA VAL A 51 -2.40 -13.96 9.25
C VAL A 51 -1.15 -14.43 9.94
N SER A 52 -1.06 -15.73 10.20
CA SER A 52 0.15 -16.37 10.71
C SER A 52 0.23 -17.78 10.16
N ALA A 53 1.22 -18.03 9.31
CA ALA A 53 1.46 -19.35 8.73
C ALA A 53 2.96 -19.58 8.51
N ARG A 54 3.36 -20.86 8.58
CA ARG A 54 4.75 -21.30 8.47
C ARG A 54 4.92 -22.27 7.31
N PHE A 55 5.90 -22.02 6.45
CA PHE A 55 6.19 -22.76 5.23
C PHE A 55 7.63 -23.24 5.26
N THR A 56 7.84 -24.46 5.76
CA THR A 56 9.18 -25.05 5.93
C THR A 56 9.70 -25.59 4.60
N ASP A 57 10.98 -25.41 4.32
CA ASP A 57 11.59 -25.88 3.06
C ASP A 57 11.41 -27.38 2.87
N LEU A 58 11.54 -28.17 3.95
CA LEU A 58 11.38 -29.62 3.92
C LEU A 58 10.00 -30.04 3.39
N ARG A 59 8.93 -29.43 3.92
CA ARG A 59 7.55 -29.75 3.54
C ARG A 59 7.24 -29.41 2.08
N PHE A 60 7.82 -28.33 1.57
CA PHE A 60 7.51 -27.81 0.23
C PHE A 60 8.56 -28.16 -0.82
N GLY A 61 9.59 -28.95 -0.47
CA GLY A 61 10.61 -29.41 -1.40
C GLY A 61 11.61 -28.32 -1.82
N GLY A 62 11.95 -27.41 -0.91
CA GLY A 62 13.03 -26.43 -1.07
C GLY A 62 12.62 -24.98 -0.78
N THR A 63 13.64 -24.11 -0.61
CA THR A 63 13.50 -22.69 -0.25
C THR A 63 12.57 -21.92 -1.18
N ARG A 64 12.69 -22.13 -2.50
CA ARG A 64 11.87 -21.43 -3.50
C ARG A 64 10.41 -21.85 -3.44
N ARG A 65 10.13 -23.16 -3.44
CA ARG A 65 8.76 -23.69 -3.39
C ARG A 65 8.04 -23.34 -2.08
N ALA A 66 8.77 -23.31 -0.97
CA ALA A 66 8.24 -22.84 0.30
C ALA A 66 7.88 -21.34 0.27
N LEU A 67 8.72 -20.52 -0.38
CA LEU A 67 8.41 -19.10 -0.59
C LEU A 67 7.19 -18.92 -1.51
N ASP A 68 7.13 -19.65 -2.61
CA ASP A 68 6.03 -19.66 -3.57
C ASP A 68 4.68 -19.99 -2.86
N ALA A 69 4.65 -21.03 -2.02
CA ALA A 69 3.48 -21.37 -1.21
C ALA A 69 3.11 -20.26 -0.20
N ALA A 70 4.12 -19.62 0.42
CA ALA A 70 3.90 -18.51 1.34
C ALA A 70 3.30 -17.29 0.62
N ILE A 71 3.74 -17.01 -0.62
CA ILE A 71 3.21 -15.93 -1.47
C ILE A 71 1.76 -16.20 -1.83
N ILE A 72 1.44 -17.40 -2.31
CA ILE A 72 0.07 -17.81 -2.62
C ILE A 72 -0.81 -17.66 -1.38
N HIS A 73 -0.35 -18.11 -0.22
CA HIS A 73 -1.11 -17.97 1.01
C HIS A 73 -1.36 -16.49 1.39
N LEU A 74 -0.34 -15.64 1.29
CA LEU A 74 -0.49 -14.21 1.54
C LEU A 74 -1.50 -13.56 0.58
N LEU A 75 -1.45 -13.89 -0.72
CA LEU A 75 -2.41 -13.41 -1.71
C LEU A 75 -3.84 -13.82 -1.36
N HIS A 76 -4.06 -15.11 -1.09
CA HIS A 76 -5.38 -15.65 -0.76
C HIS A 76 -5.89 -15.20 0.61
N SER A 77 -5.01 -14.78 1.52
CA SER A 77 -5.42 -14.20 2.80
C SER A 77 -6.18 -12.88 2.65
N GLY A 78 -6.11 -12.21 1.49
CA GLY A 78 -6.72 -10.89 1.29
C GLY A 78 -6.02 -9.74 2.04
N HIS A 79 -4.92 -10.03 2.75
CA HIS A 79 -4.14 -9.05 3.52
C HIS A 79 -2.78 -8.70 2.88
N ALA A 80 -2.54 -9.17 1.65
CA ALA A 80 -1.35 -8.83 0.89
C ALA A 80 -1.28 -7.33 0.61
N TRP A 81 -0.10 -6.74 0.76
CA TRP A 81 0.15 -5.36 0.39
C TRP A 81 0.43 -5.27 -1.10
N ARG A 82 -0.50 -4.65 -1.84
CA ARG A 82 -0.33 -4.45 -3.28
C ARG A 82 0.47 -3.19 -3.57
N ARG A 83 1.17 -3.14 -4.71
CA ARG A 83 1.84 -1.93 -5.20
C ARG A 83 0.80 -0.84 -5.42
N ASP A 84 -0.31 -1.20 -6.02
CA ASP A 84 -1.43 -0.31 -6.36
C ASP A 84 -2.19 0.21 -5.14
N ASP A 85 -1.89 -0.30 -3.93
CA ASP A 85 -2.41 0.30 -2.69
C ASP A 85 -1.76 1.67 -2.41
N VAL A 86 -0.67 2.00 -3.12
CA VAL A 86 0.04 3.28 -3.09
C VAL A 86 0.02 3.88 -4.49
N LEU A 87 -0.51 5.09 -4.60
CA LEU A 87 -0.41 5.92 -5.79
C LEU A 87 0.90 6.71 -5.72
N GLN A 88 1.83 6.43 -6.64
CA GLN A 88 3.02 7.26 -6.80
C GLN A 88 2.61 8.55 -7.51
N LEU A 89 2.90 9.70 -6.91
CA LEU A 89 2.56 11.01 -7.48
C LEU A 89 3.78 11.63 -8.20
N THR A 90 4.93 11.60 -7.55
CA THR A 90 6.27 11.96 -8.08
C THR A 90 7.31 11.08 -7.42
N GLU A 91 8.60 11.20 -7.74
CA GLU A 91 9.66 10.47 -7.02
C GLU A 91 9.62 10.70 -5.49
N HIS A 92 9.16 11.88 -5.07
CA HIS A 92 9.11 12.31 -3.68
C HIS A 92 7.70 12.51 -3.14
N ALA A 93 6.66 11.99 -3.80
CA ALA A 93 5.30 12.09 -3.27
C ALA A 93 4.51 10.82 -3.51
N THR A 94 3.83 10.32 -2.47
CA THR A 94 3.00 9.12 -2.55
C THR A 94 1.67 9.32 -1.84
N ALA A 95 0.60 8.72 -2.34
CA ALA A 95 -0.71 8.69 -1.69
C ALA A 95 -1.16 7.24 -1.40
N HIS A 96 -1.85 7.02 -0.29
CA HIS A 96 -2.39 5.72 0.08
C HIS A 96 -3.65 5.86 0.94
N TRP A 97 -4.44 4.78 1.00
CA TRP A 97 -5.60 4.72 1.88
C TRP A 97 -5.21 4.27 3.29
N ARG A 98 -5.66 4.99 4.32
CA ARG A 98 -5.38 4.71 5.73
C ARG A 98 -6.66 4.77 6.57
N LYS A 99 -6.90 3.73 7.39
CA LYS A 99 -7.97 3.77 8.41
C LYS A 99 -7.53 4.73 9.52
N ARG A 100 -8.37 5.73 9.82
CA ARG A 100 -8.20 6.62 10.99
C ARG A 100 -9.37 6.42 11.95
N SER A 101 -9.09 6.46 13.25
CA SER A 101 -10.13 6.43 14.27
C SER A 101 -11.09 7.61 14.10
N GLY A 102 -12.39 7.38 14.22
CA GLY A 102 -13.45 8.41 14.08
C GLY A 102 -13.72 8.91 12.66
N ALA A 103 -12.76 8.88 11.74
CA ALA A 103 -12.90 9.39 10.37
C ALA A 103 -13.10 8.29 9.30
N GLY A 104 -12.91 7.02 9.67
CA GLY A 104 -12.99 5.89 8.75
C GLY A 104 -11.79 5.83 7.79
N LEU A 105 -12.02 5.30 6.59
CA LEU A 105 -10.98 5.17 5.56
C LEU A 105 -10.70 6.52 4.87
N CYS A 106 -9.45 6.95 4.90
CA CYS A 106 -9.01 8.25 4.38
C CYS A 106 -7.87 8.09 3.39
N ALA A 107 -7.92 8.82 2.27
CA ALA A 107 -6.78 9.01 1.38
C ALA A 107 -5.84 10.04 2.00
N VAL A 108 -4.56 9.68 2.13
CA VAL A 108 -3.51 10.55 2.65
C VAL A 108 -2.33 10.55 1.69
N ALA A 109 -1.69 11.70 1.52
CA ALA A 109 -0.42 11.80 0.80
C ALA A 109 0.73 12.04 1.78
N TYR A 110 1.93 11.60 1.41
CA TYR A 110 3.17 11.79 2.15
C TYR A 110 4.24 12.35 1.22
N VAL A 111 4.87 13.43 1.66
CA VAL A 111 6.03 14.06 1.03
C VAL A 111 7.19 13.94 2.02
N PRO A 112 8.24 13.15 1.75
CA PRO A 112 9.38 13.02 2.63
C PRO A 112 10.16 14.34 2.66
N LYS A 113 10.64 14.70 3.84
CA LYS A 113 11.60 15.80 3.99
C LYS A 113 12.97 15.34 3.46
N GLN A 114 13.68 16.18 2.73
CA GLN A 114 15.09 15.95 2.44
C GLN A 114 15.93 16.22 3.70
N GLY A 115 16.50 15.16 4.28
CA GLY A 115 17.32 15.22 5.50
C GLY A 115 16.58 14.84 6.80
N PRO A 116 17.15 15.16 7.98
CA PRO A 116 16.61 14.71 9.25
C PRO A 116 15.26 15.37 9.57
N GLY A 117 14.28 14.52 9.92
CA GLY A 117 12.93 14.92 10.31
C GLY A 117 11.87 13.95 9.80
N ARG A 118 10.60 14.22 10.14
CA ARG A 118 9.45 13.57 9.51
C ARG A 118 9.00 14.43 8.35
N GLY A 119 8.69 13.80 7.21
CA GLY A 119 8.04 14.48 6.10
C GLY A 119 6.62 14.93 6.43
N GLU A 120 5.98 15.59 5.46
CA GLU A 120 4.62 16.12 5.61
C GLU A 120 3.58 15.08 5.20
N THR A 121 2.45 15.08 5.91
CA THR A 121 1.32 14.19 5.61
C THR A 121 0.06 15.01 5.36
N PHE A 122 -0.49 14.88 4.17
CA PHE A 122 -1.68 15.61 3.73
C PHE A 122 -2.92 14.74 3.79
N PHE A 123 -4.01 15.29 4.31
CA PHE A 123 -5.32 14.67 4.18
C PHE A 123 -5.92 15.08 2.83
N LEU A 124 -6.22 14.08 1.98
CA LEU A 124 -6.82 14.31 0.67
C LEU A 124 -8.35 14.31 0.78
N SER A 125 -8.92 13.16 1.15
CA SER A 125 -10.37 12.97 1.26
C SER A 125 -10.71 11.69 2.03
N THR A 126 -11.97 11.56 2.46
CA THR A 126 -12.50 10.29 3.00
C THR A 126 -13.00 9.41 1.86
N TYR A 127 -12.88 8.09 2.00
CA TYR A 127 -13.39 7.14 1.01
C TYR A 127 -14.89 7.34 0.74
N LYS A 128 -15.71 7.51 1.79
CA LYS A 128 -17.15 7.75 1.66
C LYS A 128 -17.49 8.92 0.74
N ARG A 129 -16.71 10.02 0.81
CA ARG A 129 -16.92 11.19 -0.07
C ARG A 129 -16.48 10.89 -1.50
N VAL A 130 -15.31 10.27 -1.67
CA VAL A 130 -14.78 9.89 -3.00
C VAL A 130 -15.74 8.92 -3.71
N ALA A 131 -16.17 7.86 -3.02
CA ALA A 131 -17.12 6.87 -3.54
C ALA A 131 -18.48 7.50 -3.91
N SER A 132 -18.91 8.55 -3.21
CA SER A 132 -20.13 9.31 -3.55
C SER A 132 -19.96 10.35 -4.66
N GLY A 133 -18.78 10.45 -5.29
CA GLY A 133 -18.43 11.50 -6.26
C GLY A 133 -18.15 12.88 -5.66
N ARG A 134 -18.80 13.23 -4.54
CA ARG A 134 -18.67 14.53 -3.84
C ARG A 134 -17.25 14.84 -3.33
N GLY A 135 -16.38 13.84 -3.23
CA GLY A 135 -15.02 13.98 -2.75
C GLY A 135 -14.00 14.32 -3.83
N MET A 136 -14.35 14.21 -5.12
CA MET A 136 -13.39 14.26 -6.22
C MET A 136 -12.75 15.63 -6.42
N GLY A 137 -13.55 16.70 -6.40
CA GLY A 137 -13.03 18.07 -6.51
C GLY A 137 -12.05 18.42 -5.38
N LYS A 138 -12.40 18.07 -4.13
CA LYS A 138 -11.50 18.28 -2.99
C LYS A 138 -10.22 17.44 -3.10
N LEU A 139 -10.33 16.19 -3.54
CA LEU A 139 -9.19 15.30 -3.72
C LEU A 139 -8.24 15.86 -4.78
N ARG A 140 -8.77 16.38 -5.89
CA ARG A 140 -8.01 17.05 -6.94
C ARG A 140 -7.25 18.26 -6.40
N SER A 141 -7.95 19.19 -5.74
CA SER A 141 -7.33 20.39 -5.16
C SER A 141 -6.24 20.04 -4.16
N LYS A 142 -6.44 19.01 -3.33
CA LYS A 142 -5.43 18.57 -2.36
C LYS A 142 -4.25 17.86 -3.00
N LEU A 143 -4.41 17.18 -4.13
CA LEU A 143 -3.27 16.62 -4.87
C LEU A 143 -2.42 17.71 -5.50
N VAL A 144 -3.03 18.77 -6.01
CA VAL A 144 -2.28 19.96 -6.48
C VAL A 144 -1.44 20.55 -5.35
N GLU A 145 -2.04 20.79 -4.18
CA GLU A 145 -1.33 21.29 -3.00
C GLU A 145 -0.15 20.40 -2.57
N VAL A 146 -0.32 19.08 -2.63
CA VAL A 146 0.74 18.11 -2.33
C VAL A 146 1.90 18.22 -3.31
N LEU A 147 1.61 18.31 -4.61
CA LEU A 147 2.65 18.39 -5.64
C LEU A 147 3.36 19.75 -5.64
N GLU A 148 2.62 20.82 -5.35
CA GLU A 148 3.19 22.16 -5.13
C GLU A 148 4.17 22.14 -3.95
N ASN A 149 3.77 21.55 -2.81
CA ASN A 149 4.63 21.42 -1.65
C ASN A 149 5.84 20.48 -1.88
N ALA A 150 5.66 19.40 -2.65
CA ALA A 150 6.78 18.53 -3.05
C ALA A 150 7.79 19.30 -3.91
N TYR A 151 7.31 20.13 -4.84
CA TYR A 151 8.15 20.97 -5.69
C TYR A 151 8.92 22.02 -4.89
N GLU A 152 8.27 22.71 -3.94
CA GLU A 152 8.93 23.66 -3.03
C GLU A 152 10.06 23.00 -2.23
N MET A 153 9.83 21.78 -1.73
CA MET A 153 10.83 21.02 -0.99
C MET A 153 12.01 20.54 -1.84
N GLU A 154 11.76 20.16 -3.09
CA GLU A 154 12.77 19.66 -4.02
C GLU A 154 13.67 20.79 -4.53
N GLU A 155 13.07 21.91 -4.93
CA GLU A 155 13.79 23.06 -5.49
C GLU A 155 14.30 24.03 -4.41
N GLY A 156 13.87 23.87 -3.16
CA GLY A 156 14.26 24.74 -2.05
C GLY A 156 13.74 26.18 -2.20
N ILE A 157 12.63 26.37 -2.91
CA ILE A 157 12.03 27.68 -3.18
C ILE A 157 10.75 27.90 -2.37
N ALA A 158 10.54 29.13 -1.92
CA ALA A 158 9.35 29.50 -1.14
C ALA A 158 8.14 29.89 -2.01
N THR A 159 8.36 30.18 -3.30
CA THR A 159 7.31 30.62 -4.23
C THR A 159 7.44 29.88 -5.54
N ILE A 160 6.42 29.10 -5.88
CA ILE A 160 6.39 28.30 -7.11
C ILE A 160 6.11 29.20 -8.32
N PRO A 161 6.91 29.14 -9.39
CA PRO A 161 6.64 29.85 -10.64
C PRO A 161 5.28 29.47 -11.22
N TYR A 162 4.57 30.43 -11.81
CA TYR A 162 3.25 30.19 -12.43
C TYR A 162 3.28 29.09 -13.50
N SER A 163 4.37 28.98 -14.25
CA SER A 163 4.59 27.91 -15.24
C SER A 163 4.60 26.52 -14.58
N ALA A 164 5.26 26.37 -13.44
CA ALA A 164 5.29 25.13 -12.67
C ALA A 164 3.92 24.82 -12.05
N GLN A 165 3.21 25.80 -11.48
CA GLN A 165 1.83 25.61 -11.00
C GLN A 165 0.89 25.12 -12.10
N LYS A 166 0.98 25.70 -13.31
CA LYS A 166 0.18 25.28 -14.46
C LYS A 166 0.52 23.85 -14.89
N LYS A 167 1.80 23.48 -14.90
CA LYS A 167 2.27 22.12 -15.19
C LYS A 167 1.73 21.12 -14.17
N ILE A 168 1.86 21.41 -12.87
CA ILE A 168 1.36 20.57 -11.78
C ILE A 168 -0.15 20.33 -11.92
N ARG A 169 -0.94 21.39 -12.18
CA ARG A 169 -2.39 21.24 -12.38
C ARG A 169 -2.71 20.31 -13.54
N HIS A 170 -1.99 20.44 -14.65
CA HIS A 170 -2.16 19.57 -15.80
C HIS A 170 -1.77 18.11 -15.51
N GLU A 171 -0.68 17.89 -14.79
CA GLU A 171 -0.25 16.55 -14.36
C GLU A 171 -1.29 15.89 -13.43
N VAL A 172 -1.91 16.65 -12.52
CA VAL A 172 -3.01 16.16 -11.68
C VAL A 172 -4.24 15.82 -12.53
N ASP A 173 -4.57 16.62 -13.54
CA ASP A 173 -5.69 16.32 -14.44
C ASP A 173 -5.45 15.02 -15.22
N GLN A 174 -4.24 14.86 -15.79
CA GLN A 174 -3.85 13.62 -16.47
C GLN A 174 -3.85 12.41 -15.53
N LEU A 175 -3.41 12.58 -14.28
CA LEU A 175 -3.44 11.53 -13.28
C LEU A 175 -4.85 10.98 -13.07
N PHE A 176 -5.88 11.83 -13.04
CA PHE A 176 -7.28 11.41 -12.84
C PHE A 176 -7.81 10.54 -13.99
N GLU A 177 -7.23 10.68 -15.17
CA GLU A 177 -7.56 9.88 -16.35
C GLU A 177 -6.69 8.60 -16.46
N SER A 178 -5.69 8.45 -15.60
CA SER A 178 -4.75 7.33 -15.64
C SER A 178 -5.29 6.04 -15.02
N GLU A 179 -4.82 4.90 -15.52
CA GLU A 179 -5.08 3.58 -14.93
C GLU A 179 -4.56 3.47 -13.49
N GLN A 180 -3.45 4.13 -13.17
CA GLN A 180 -2.88 4.14 -11.82
C GLN A 180 -3.83 4.76 -10.80
N PHE A 181 -4.53 5.83 -11.20
CA PHE A 181 -5.53 6.45 -10.34
C PHE A 181 -6.79 5.59 -10.20
N GLN A 182 -7.22 4.90 -11.26
CA GLN A 182 -8.30 3.92 -11.16
C GLN A 182 -7.94 2.79 -10.19
N ALA A 183 -6.73 2.23 -10.30
CA ALA A 183 -6.23 1.21 -9.39
C ALA A 183 -6.18 1.70 -7.93
N PHE A 184 -5.80 2.96 -7.72
CA PHE A 184 -5.86 3.59 -6.40
C PHE A 184 -7.30 3.69 -5.85
N LEU A 185 -8.30 4.03 -6.67
CA LEU A 185 -9.71 4.04 -6.25
C LEU A 185 -10.20 2.64 -5.89
N GLU A 186 -9.84 1.64 -6.71
CA GLU A 186 -10.18 0.24 -6.43
C GLU A 186 -9.53 -0.30 -5.17
N ALA A 187 -8.29 0.08 -4.89
CA ALA A 187 -7.63 -0.23 -3.62
C ALA A 187 -8.38 0.38 -2.42
N GLY A 188 -8.91 1.60 -2.59
CA GLY A 188 -9.80 2.24 -1.63
C GLY A 188 -11.06 1.42 -1.37
N ARG A 189 -11.72 0.97 -2.43
CA ARG A 189 -12.92 0.12 -2.35
C ARG A 189 -12.64 -1.19 -1.63
N ARG A 190 -11.64 -1.96 -2.08
CA ARG A 190 -11.25 -3.23 -1.45
C ARG A 190 -10.98 -3.06 0.04
N LYS A 191 -10.31 -1.97 0.43
CA LYS A 191 -9.98 -1.68 1.82
C LYS A 191 -11.20 -1.25 2.64
N ALA A 192 -12.14 -0.53 2.05
CA ALA A 192 -13.40 -0.16 2.69
C ALA A 192 -14.28 -1.38 2.94
N ASP A 193 -14.42 -2.25 1.94
CA ASP A 193 -15.21 -3.49 2.04
C ASP A 193 -14.64 -4.40 3.13
N HIS A 194 -13.32 -4.58 3.15
CA HIS A 194 -12.65 -5.32 4.22
C HIS A 194 -12.96 -4.70 5.60
N ILE A 195 -12.90 -3.38 5.74
CA ILE A 195 -13.18 -2.73 7.03
C ILE A 195 -14.62 -3.02 7.47
N ALA A 196 -15.59 -2.89 6.55
CA ALA A 196 -16.99 -3.16 6.84
C ALA A 196 -17.23 -4.62 7.25
N VAL A 197 -16.63 -5.58 6.53
CA VAL A 197 -16.73 -7.01 6.88
C VAL A 197 -16.13 -7.29 8.26
N THR A 198 -14.94 -6.74 8.55
CA THR A 198 -14.32 -6.91 9.88
C THR A 198 -15.19 -6.33 10.99
N GLU A 199 -15.72 -5.13 10.80
CA GLU A 199 -16.60 -4.48 11.80
C GLU A 199 -17.91 -5.25 12.00
N TYR A 200 -18.46 -5.84 10.94
CA TYR A 200 -19.63 -6.71 11.02
C TYR A 200 -19.35 -7.99 11.83
N ILE A 201 -18.25 -8.69 11.53
CA ILE A 201 -17.85 -9.91 12.26
C ILE A 201 -17.61 -9.60 13.74
N GLU A 202 -16.84 -8.54 14.04
CA GLU A 202 -16.59 -8.11 15.42
C GLU A 202 -17.87 -7.76 16.19
N LYS A 203 -18.92 -7.31 15.46
CA LYS A 203 -20.23 -7.04 16.05
C LYS A 203 -20.99 -8.35 16.32
N LEU A 204 -20.99 -9.29 15.37
CA LEU A 204 -21.61 -10.60 15.58
C LEU A 204 -20.99 -11.35 16.76
N GLU A 205 -19.67 -11.34 16.89
CA GLU A 205 -18.97 -11.97 18.01
C GLU A 205 -19.31 -11.31 19.36
N ARG A 206 -19.53 -9.99 19.38
CA ARG A 206 -19.99 -9.27 20.57
C ARG A 206 -21.44 -9.57 20.93
N ASP A 207 -22.31 -9.67 19.91
CA ASP A 207 -23.73 -9.91 20.08
C ASP A 207 -24.02 -11.39 20.45
N GLN A 208 -23.12 -12.32 20.12
CA GLN A 208 -23.24 -13.74 20.48
C GLN A 208 -22.77 -14.08 21.90
N GLY A 209 -22.01 -13.21 22.57
CA GLY A 209 -21.53 -13.40 23.94
C GLY A 209 -20.65 -14.65 24.15
N PRO A 210 -19.91 -14.75 25.28
CA PRO A 210 -19.40 -16.01 25.76
C PRO A 210 -20.52 -16.96 26.24
#